data_AF-A0A3B3I6C3-F1
#
_entry.id   AF-A0A3B3I6C3-F1
#
_cell.length_a   1.000
_cell.length_b   1.000
_cell.length_c   1.000
_cell.angle_alpha   90.00
_cell.angle_beta   90.00
_cell.angle_gamma   90.00
#
_symmetry.space_group_name_H-M   'P 1'
#
loop_
_entity.id
_entity.type
_entity.pdbx_description
1 polymer ?
#
loop_
_entity_poly.entity_id
_entity_poly.type
_entity_poly.pdbx_seq_one_letter_code
_entity_poly.pdbx_strand_id
1 'polypeptide(L)'
;MLQFSPCLMLSVKKGSIFRLLCLTHLESNPQSCSVSCSVRVGTVPLGYPAGRSLLAPTLSYFCRINESDGHFQMCNFISHRYNRKSDSALERHISEVWIERLSKEPWLFNGAKFRLHSFCFASPKHQPSIYSSHAPPEHCQQAEGTQTGEGDALWGHSALRNGLPKTENEEITQQNTQVSPSDEHGKCKGNAVEYYDKPLLILRLGLTSYKEYLGTNWSCQAAELRQRGQTEYKDPLALLAQPLGVGAILCTSDDQVVFIRRSQKVAEAGGLLDIPGGHPEPKAVCESLGETVSEEQITMEMMQRRPSAVVAELFFSVSAEIRDEVNVPVSVLGAPVLLGVALNHTSAGRPSAEFFVSCSLTSKEVQELYWKGGAEANESTDVVFLSRAEALQLSSSSPLWSELCPSAKGAVLLYQTVNPRRTHNTTQQAHT
;
A
#
# COMPACT_ATOMS: atom_id res chain seq x y z
N MET A 1 31.27 2.62 32.19
CA MET A 1 30.22 2.81 33.21
C MET A 1 29.49 4.10 32.84
N LEU A 2 28.46 4.01 31.98
CA LEU A 2 27.62 5.14 31.58
C LEU A 2 26.21 4.81 32.05
N GLN A 3 25.76 5.51 33.08
CA GLN A 3 24.39 5.42 33.59
C GLN A 3 23.45 6.07 32.57
N PHE A 4 22.55 5.28 32.00
CA PHE A 4 21.44 5.81 31.20
C PHE A 4 20.23 6.06 32.11
N SER A 5 19.69 7.27 32.05
CA SER A 5 18.49 7.70 32.78
C SER A 5 17.21 7.04 32.24
N PRO A 6 16.22 6.73 33.09
CA PRO A 6 15.02 5.99 32.73
C PRO A 6 13.96 6.95 32.17
N CYS A 7 13.91 7.11 30.86
CA CYS A 7 12.74 7.71 30.19
C CYS A 7 12.77 7.35 28.70
N LEU A 8 12.47 6.08 28.42
CA LEU A 8 12.22 5.57 27.08
C LEU A 8 10.71 5.67 26.83
N MET A 9 10.29 6.77 26.20
CA MET A 9 8.96 6.84 25.58
C MET A 9 9.10 6.31 24.15
N LEU A 10 8.70 5.06 23.95
CA LEU A 10 8.07 4.63 22.72
C LEU A 10 6.59 4.62 23.06
N SER A 11 5.79 5.44 22.39
CA SER A 11 4.37 5.27 22.53
C SER A 11 3.97 3.99 21.82
N VAL A 12 3.40 3.10 22.61
CA VAL A 12 2.78 1.90 22.11
C VAL A 12 1.40 1.91 22.73
N LYS A 13 0.39 2.05 21.87
CA LYS A 13 -0.98 2.46 22.18
C LYS A 13 -1.60 1.63 23.32
N LYS A 14 -2.07 2.32 24.38
CA LYS A 14 -3.12 1.80 25.29
C LYS A 14 -4.45 2.42 24.84
N GLY A 15 -5.38 1.55 24.48
CA GLY A 15 -6.61 1.89 23.76
C GLY A 15 -7.44 3.03 24.35
N SER A 16 -8.01 3.84 23.46
CA SER A 16 -9.08 4.78 23.76
C SER A 16 -10.29 4.43 22.89
N ILE A 17 -11.37 4.01 23.53
CA ILE A 17 -12.65 3.72 22.91
C ILE A 17 -13.33 5.04 22.56
N PHE A 18 -13.48 5.33 21.25
CA PHE A 18 -14.43 6.33 20.78
C PHE A 18 -15.35 5.71 19.72
N ARG A 19 -16.64 5.58 20.07
CA ARG A 19 -17.71 5.25 19.12
C ARG A 19 -17.97 6.46 18.24
N LEU A 20 -17.75 6.33 16.94
CA LEU A 20 -18.27 7.28 15.94
C LEU A 20 -19.47 6.61 15.24
N LEU A 21 -20.69 7.05 15.58
CA LEU A 21 -21.88 6.77 14.79
C LEU A 21 -21.86 7.70 13.57
N CYS A 22 -21.64 7.14 12.38
CA CYS A 22 -21.80 7.88 11.13
C CYS A 22 -23.24 7.69 10.62
N LEU A 23 -24.07 8.73 10.77
CA LEU A 23 -25.34 8.86 10.07
C LEU A 23 -25.06 9.58 8.75
N THR A 24 -25.09 8.86 7.64
CA THR A 24 -25.00 9.44 6.30
C THR A 24 -26.35 10.02 5.89
N HIS A 25 -26.43 11.34 5.74
CA HIS A 25 -27.41 11.98 4.87
C HIS A 25 -26.67 12.46 3.61
N LEU A 26 -26.97 11.81 2.49
CA LEU A 26 -26.44 12.11 1.16
C LEU A 26 -27.34 13.15 0.49
N GLU A 27 -26.80 14.31 0.14
CA GLU A 27 -27.29 15.11 -0.99
C GLU A 27 -26.26 15.05 -2.11
N SER A 28 -26.71 14.53 -3.25
CA SER A 28 -25.94 14.23 -4.45
C SER A 28 -25.71 15.45 -5.32
N ASN A 29 -24.49 15.66 -5.81
CA ASN A 29 -24.25 16.40 -7.04
C ASN A 29 -23.07 15.78 -7.82
N PRO A 30 -23.26 15.23 -9.03
CA PRO A 30 -22.21 14.54 -9.76
C PRO A 30 -21.55 15.49 -10.77
N GLN A 31 -20.26 15.76 -10.60
CA GLN A 31 -19.40 16.15 -11.71
C GLN A 31 -18.21 15.20 -11.80
N SER A 32 -18.28 14.32 -12.80
CA SER A 32 -17.28 13.32 -13.13
C SER A 32 -15.99 13.96 -13.64
N CYS A 33 -14.91 13.88 -12.86
CA CYS A 33 -13.56 14.16 -13.34
C CYS A 33 -12.87 12.86 -13.76
N SER A 34 -12.60 12.69 -15.05
CA SER A 34 -11.79 11.59 -15.57
C SER A 34 -10.33 11.73 -15.13
N VAL A 35 -9.84 10.81 -14.30
CA VAL A 35 -8.44 10.80 -13.82
C VAL A 35 -7.55 10.04 -14.80
N SER A 36 -6.63 10.74 -15.46
CA SER A 36 -5.55 10.13 -16.25
C SER A 36 -4.49 9.54 -15.33
N CYS A 37 -4.37 8.21 -15.27
CA CYS A 37 -3.38 7.50 -14.47
C CYS A 37 -2.11 7.23 -15.30
N SER A 38 -0.99 7.87 -14.99
CA SER A 38 0.32 7.55 -15.57
C SER A 38 1.08 6.63 -14.62
N VAL A 39 1.06 5.32 -14.90
CA VAL A 39 1.86 4.33 -14.17
C VAL A 39 3.29 4.33 -14.74
N ARG A 40 4.28 4.75 -13.95
CA ARG A 40 5.70 4.52 -14.26
C ARG A 40 6.30 3.62 -13.20
N VAL A 41 6.61 2.38 -13.57
CA VAL A 41 7.40 1.46 -12.75
C VAL A 41 8.87 1.73 -13.05
N GLY A 42 9.60 2.26 -12.06
CA GLY A 42 11.03 2.47 -12.19
C GLY A 42 11.70 2.26 -10.84
N THR A 43 12.64 1.32 -10.78
CA THR A 43 13.73 1.40 -9.80
C THR A 43 14.63 2.54 -10.26
N VAL A 44 14.68 3.64 -9.53
CA VAL A 44 15.69 4.68 -9.77
C VAL A 44 16.91 4.32 -8.94
N PRO A 45 17.97 3.68 -9.50
CA PRO A 45 19.24 3.64 -8.82
C PRO A 45 19.73 5.08 -8.74
N LEU A 46 19.73 5.65 -7.54
CA LEU A 46 20.40 6.91 -7.28
C LEU A 46 21.89 6.66 -7.55
N GLY A 47 22.38 7.15 -8.68
CA GLY A 47 23.78 7.05 -9.06
C GLY A 47 24.64 7.82 -8.06
N TYR A 48 25.16 7.14 -7.05
CA TYR A 48 26.16 7.68 -6.15
C TYR A 48 27.55 7.32 -6.70
N PRO A 49 28.48 8.29 -6.83
CA PRO A 49 29.89 7.95 -7.03
C PRO A 49 30.36 7.09 -5.85
N ALA A 50 31.18 6.08 -6.14
CA ALA A 50 31.64 5.09 -5.18
C ALA A 50 32.26 5.78 -3.95
N GLY A 51 31.56 5.68 -2.81
CA GLY A 51 32.00 6.22 -1.52
C GLY A 51 31.03 7.27 -0.96
N ARG A 52 30.19 6.83 -0.01
CA ARG A 52 29.27 7.59 0.87
C ARG A 52 27.86 7.89 0.33
N SER A 53 26.91 7.04 0.70
CA SER A 53 25.73 7.43 1.51
C SER A 53 24.92 6.17 1.86
N LEU A 54 25.04 5.69 3.10
CA LEU A 54 24.25 4.55 3.62
C LEU A 54 22.78 4.94 3.91
N LEU A 55 22.35 6.16 3.60
CA LEU A 55 21.08 6.74 4.03
C LEU A 55 20.07 6.98 2.88
N ALA A 56 20.33 6.43 1.69
CA ALA A 56 19.44 6.61 0.54
C ALA A 56 18.34 5.54 0.51
N PRO A 57 17.04 5.91 0.58
CA PRO A 57 15.96 4.97 0.34
C PRO A 57 15.92 4.58 -1.15
N THR A 58 15.45 3.36 -1.44
CA THR A 58 15.05 3.02 -2.82
C THR A 58 13.55 3.17 -2.95
N LEU A 59 13.15 3.84 -4.01
CA LEU A 59 11.76 3.98 -4.40
C LEU A 59 11.39 2.75 -5.21
N SER A 60 10.38 2.02 -4.75
CA SER A 60 9.89 0.84 -5.47
C SER A 60 8.66 1.13 -6.32
N TYR A 61 7.95 2.24 -6.08
CA TYR A 61 6.62 2.45 -6.64
C TYR A 61 6.19 3.92 -6.66
N PHE A 62 5.50 4.35 -7.73
CA PHE A 62 4.75 5.60 -7.81
C PHE A 62 3.41 5.39 -8.54
N CYS A 63 2.30 5.80 -7.95
CA CYS A 63 1.02 6.01 -8.63
C CYS A 63 0.07 6.76 -7.69
N ARG A 64 -0.73 7.65 -8.28
CA ARG A 64 -1.79 8.38 -7.58
C ARG A 64 -3.01 7.48 -7.44
N ILE A 65 -3.33 7.10 -6.22
CA ILE A 65 -4.53 6.32 -5.89
C ILE A 65 -5.35 7.12 -4.89
N ASN A 66 -6.59 7.41 -5.26
CA ASN A 66 -7.53 8.14 -4.42
C ASN A 66 -8.58 7.18 -3.84
N GLU A 67 -9.21 7.60 -2.76
CA GLU A 67 -10.55 7.15 -2.40
C GLU A 67 -11.56 7.95 -3.25
N SER A 68 -12.42 7.27 -4.00
CA SER A 68 -13.49 7.89 -4.80
C SER A 68 -14.83 7.27 -4.43
N ASP A 69 -15.78 8.10 -4.00
CA ASP A 69 -17.16 7.70 -3.70
C ASP A 69 -17.25 6.48 -2.75
N GLY A 70 -16.40 6.43 -1.72
CA GLY A 70 -16.34 5.33 -0.73
C GLY A 70 -15.70 4.03 -1.26
N HIS A 71 -15.17 4.05 -2.48
CA HIS A 71 -14.43 2.94 -3.07
C HIS A 71 -12.94 3.27 -3.17
N PHE A 72 -12.12 2.44 -2.53
CA PHE A 72 -10.67 2.47 -2.72
C PHE A 72 -10.32 1.85 -4.07
N GLN A 73 -9.53 2.55 -4.88
CA GLN A 73 -8.88 1.98 -6.07
C GLN A 73 -7.74 0.99 -5.72
N MET A 74 -7.74 0.49 -4.48
CA MET A 74 -6.79 -0.46 -3.92
C MET A 74 -7.54 -1.64 -3.29
N CYS A 75 -7.07 -2.85 -3.54
CA CYS A 75 -7.50 -4.03 -2.83
C CYS A 75 -6.31 -4.75 -2.18
N ASN A 76 -6.59 -5.74 -1.34
CA ASN A 76 -5.55 -6.60 -0.79
C ASN A 76 -5.89 -8.09 -0.93
N PHE A 77 -4.83 -8.90 -0.95
CA PHE A 77 -4.86 -10.31 -0.65
C PHE A 77 -4.07 -10.56 0.63
N ILE A 78 -4.79 -10.80 1.72
CA ILE A 78 -4.18 -11.14 3.02
C ILE A 78 -4.16 -12.67 3.22
N SER A 79 -2.99 -13.22 3.55
CA SER A 79 -2.81 -14.68 3.69
C SER A 79 -1.52 -15.05 4.42
N HIS A 80 -1.55 -16.17 5.15
CA HIS A 80 -0.36 -16.78 5.77
C HIS A 80 0.78 -17.07 4.78
N ARG A 81 0.48 -17.29 3.49
CA ARG A 81 1.52 -17.51 2.48
C ARG A 81 2.45 -16.31 2.29
N TYR A 82 1.98 -15.13 2.71
CA TYR A 82 2.70 -13.86 2.65
C TYR A 82 3.37 -13.49 3.98
N ASN A 83 3.29 -14.35 5.00
CA ASN A 83 4.05 -14.20 6.23
C ASN A 83 5.54 -14.47 5.97
N ARG A 84 6.36 -14.01 6.92
CA ARG A 84 7.80 -14.29 6.96
C ARG A 84 8.04 -15.80 6.98
N LYS A 85 9.05 -16.26 6.23
CA LYS A 85 9.58 -17.62 6.30
C LYS A 85 10.42 -17.77 7.56
N SER A 86 10.38 -18.96 8.14
CA SER A 86 10.88 -19.20 9.49
C SER A 86 11.43 -20.62 9.62
N ASP A 87 12.42 -20.77 10.49
CA ASP A 87 12.98 -22.03 10.94
C ASP A 87 13.27 -21.96 12.45
N SER A 88 13.52 -23.10 13.08
CA SER A 88 13.72 -23.19 14.53
C SER A 88 14.91 -22.39 15.06
N ALA A 89 15.96 -22.17 14.25
CA ALA A 89 17.10 -21.36 14.66
C ALA A 89 16.74 -19.86 14.65
N LEU A 90 16.03 -19.41 13.61
CA LEU A 90 15.57 -18.03 13.51
C LEU A 90 14.58 -17.67 14.63
N GLU A 91 13.60 -18.53 14.93
CA GLU A 91 12.63 -18.24 16.01
C GLU A 91 13.26 -18.21 17.40
N ARG A 92 14.31 -19.03 17.62
CA ARG A 92 15.09 -18.99 18.86
C ARG A 92 15.81 -17.66 18.98
N HIS A 93 16.51 -17.23 17.93
CA HIS A 93 17.18 -15.92 17.90
C HIS A 93 16.23 -14.76 18.14
N ILE A 94 15.07 -14.72 17.45
CA ILE A 94 14.06 -13.67 17.66
C ILE A 94 13.58 -13.66 19.12
N SER A 95 13.40 -14.83 19.73
CA SER A 95 12.98 -14.93 21.13
C SER A 95 14.07 -14.49 22.11
N GLU A 96 15.34 -14.82 21.85
CA GLU A 96 16.49 -14.37 22.63
C GLU A 96 16.63 -12.84 22.60
N VAL A 97 16.56 -12.23 21.40
CA VAL A 97 16.59 -10.76 21.24
C VAL A 97 15.45 -10.09 22.01
N TRP A 98 14.25 -10.69 21.97
CA TRP A 98 13.09 -10.16 22.68
C TRP A 98 13.21 -10.26 24.21
N ILE A 99 13.69 -11.40 24.72
CA ILE A 99 13.91 -11.60 26.16
C ILE A 99 14.98 -10.62 26.66
N GLU A 100 16.09 -10.47 25.93
CA GLU A 100 17.13 -9.50 26.27
C GLU A 100 16.57 -8.08 26.30
N ARG A 101 15.75 -7.72 25.31
CA ARG A 101 15.09 -6.42 25.24
C ARG A 101 14.18 -6.19 26.45
N LEU A 102 13.29 -7.12 26.78
CA LEU A 102 12.39 -7.00 27.93
C LEU A 102 13.12 -6.94 29.27
N SER A 103 14.31 -7.55 29.38
CA SER A 103 15.12 -7.44 30.60
C SER A 103 15.61 -6.02 30.89
N LYS A 104 15.75 -5.20 29.84
CA LYS A 104 16.17 -3.80 29.92
C LYS A 104 14.97 -2.85 29.97
N GLU A 105 13.92 -3.19 29.22
CA GLU A 105 12.76 -2.34 28.98
C GLU A 105 11.45 -3.15 29.23
N PRO A 106 11.14 -3.48 30.50
CA PRO A 106 10.04 -4.39 30.84
C PRO A 106 8.64 -3.85 30.55
N TRP A 107 8.52 -2.54 30.26
CA TRP A 107 7.27 -1.90 29.86
C TRP A 107 6.93 -2.10 28.37
N LEU A 108 7.87 -2.62 27.57
CA LEU A 108 7.59 -2.92 26.16
C LEU A 108 6.59 -4.07 26.03
N PHE A 109 5.76 -3.99 24.99
CA PHE A 109 4.87 -5.08 24.60
C PHE A 109 5.01 -5.39 23.11
N ASN A 110 4.56 -6.58 22.71
CA ASN A 110 4.59 -7.00 21.32
C ASN A 110 3.27 -6.59 20.63
N GLY A 111 3.35 -5.81 19.56
CA GLY A 111 2.20 -5.45 18.74
C GLY A 111 2.20 -6.19 17.40
N ALA A 112 1.02 -6.64 16.96
CA ALA A 112 0.81 -7.18 15.62
C ALA A 112 0.91 -6.05 14.58
N LYS A 113 1.43 -6.37 13.40
CA LYS A 113 1.63 -5.44 12.28
C LYS A 113 1.30 -6.14 10.97
N PHE A 114 0.90 -5.37 9.95
CA PHE A 114 0.81 -5.89 8.59
C PHE A 114 2.22 -6.09 8.01
N ARG A 115 2.46 -7.22 7.35
CA ARG A 115 3.67 -7.47 6.56
C ARG A 115 3.37 -7.20 5.10
N LEU A 116 4.11 -6.30 4.45
CA LEU A 116 4.02 -6.18 2.99
C LEU A 116 4.91 -7.24 2.33
N HIS A 117 4.30 -8.17 1.61
CA HIS A 117 5.04 -9.16 0.82
C HIS A 117 5.36 -8.63 -0.58
N SER A 118 4.35 -8.12 -1.28
CA SER A 118 4.52 -7.48 -2.59
C SER A 118 3.27 -6.73 -3.00
N PHE A 119 3.33 -6.01 -4.10
CA PHE A 119 2.19 -5.33 -4.69
C PHE A 119 2.23 -5.46 -6.22
N CYS A 120 1.09 -5.31 -6.89
CA CYS A 120 1.02 -5.27 -8.35
C CYS A 120 -0.12 -4.37 -8.82
N PHE A 121 0.00 -3.86 -10.03
CA PHE A 121 -1.06 -3.07 -10.66
C PHE A 121 -2.00 -3.94 -11.46
N ALA A 122 -3.28 -3.56 -11.49
CA ALA A 122 -4.14 -4.07 -12.54
C ALA A 122 -3.67 -3.53 -13.89
N SER A 123 -3.41 -4.45 -14.83
CA SER A 123 -3.14 -4.07 -16.21
C SER A 123 -4.38 -3.37 -16.78
N PRO A 124 -4.24 -2.17 -17.39
CA PRO A 124 -5.31 -1.63 -18.21
C PRO A 124 -5.47 -2.56 -19.40
N LYS A 125 -6.47 -3.45 -19.37
CA LYS A 125 -6.81 -4.23 -20.55
C LYS A 125 -7.25 -3.23 -21.63
N HIS A 126 -6.62 -3.30 -22.80
CA HIS A 126 -7.05 -2.60 -24.00
C HIS A 126 -8.58 -2.65 -24.13
N GLN A 127 -9.21 -1.49 -24.28
CA GLN A 127 -10.54 -1.42 -24.86
C GLN A 127 -10.49 -2.15 -26.22
N PRO A 128 -11.49 -2.98 -26.57
CA PRO A 128 -11.56 -3.53 -27.90
C PRO A 128 -11.76 -2.37 -28.87
N SER A 129 -10.73 -2.08 -29.68
CA SER A 129 -10.84 -1.10 -30.74
C SER A 129 -11.87 -1.58 -31.75
N ILE A 130 -13.05 -0.97 -31.69
CA ILE A 130 -13.94 -0.89 -32.84
C ILE A 130 -13.25 0.07 -33.81
N TYR A 131 -12.46 -0.45 -34.75
CA TYR A 131 -12.32 0.11 -36.09
C TYR A 131 -11.96 -1.00 -37.07
N SER A 132 -12.98 -1.33 -37.87
CA SER A 132 -12.88 -1.95 -39.18
C SER A 132 -12.08 -1.05 -40.12
N SER A 133 -11.15 -1.63 -40.87
CA SER A 133 -10.81 -1.16 -42.21
C SER A 133 -10.16 -2.27 -43.04
N HIS A 134 -10.97 -2.78 -43.97
CA HIS A 134 -10.61 -3.13 -45.34
C HIS A 134 -9.38 -4.03 -45.58
N ALA A 135 -9.69 -5.31 -45.84
CA ALA A 135 -8.86 -6.17 -46.68
C ALA A 135 -8.96 -5.74 -48.16
N PRO A 136 -7.87 -5.81 -48.93
CA PRO A 136 -7.90 -6.05 -50.37
C PRO A 136 -7.62 -7.54 -50.70
N PRO A 137 -8.17 -8.07 -51.80
CA PRO A 137 -8.14 -9.51 -52.10
C PRO A 137 -6.93 -9.95 -52.94
N GLU A 138 -6.57 -11.23 -52.75
CA GLU A 138 -5.98 -12.19 -53.70
C GLU A 138 -4.63 -11.88 -54.40
N HIS A 139 -3.63 -12.74 -54.14
CA HIS A 139 -3.05 -13.58 -55.21
C HIS A 139 -2.31 -14.81 -54.65
N CYS A 140 -2.62 -15.97 -55.23
CA CYS A 140 -1.97 -17.26 -55.03
C CYS A 140 -0.85 -17.45 -56.07
N GLN A 141 0.30 -18.02 -55.69
CA GLN A 141 1.33 -18.69 -56.52
C GLN A 141 2.35 -19.34 -55.57
N GLN A 142 2.27 -20.67 -55.36
CA GLN A 142 3.05 -21.74 -56.00
C GLN A 142 4.55 -21.81 -55.63
N ALA A 143 4.83 -22.85 -54.84
CA ALA A 143 5.97 -23.79 -54.76
C ALA A 143 7.32 -23.49 -55.44
N GLU A 144 8.40 -23.71 -54.67
CA GLU A 144 9.64 -24.48 -54.96
C GLU A 144 10.49 -24.44 -53.66
N GLY A 145 11.13 -25.47 -53.09
CA GLY A 145 11.40 -26.83 -53.52
C GLY A 145 12.91 -27.16 -53.46
N THR A 146 13.48 -27.48 -52.28
CA THR A 146 14.70 -28.33 -52.11
C THR A 146 14.86 -28.63 -50.60
N GLN A 147 14.57 -29.80 -50.02
CA GLN A 147 15.07 -31.19 -50.18
C GLN A 147 16.57 -31.40 -49.98
N THR A 148 16.92 -31.93 -48.79
CA THR A 148 17.73 -33.13 -48.50
C THR A 148 17.34 -33.50 -47.05
N GLY A 149 16.62 -34.60 -46.73
CA GLY A 149 16.97 -36.01 -46.94
C GLY A 149 17.97 -36.41 -45.83
N GLU A 150 17.80 -37.42 -44.98
CA GLU A 150 16.98 -38.64 -44.91
C GLU A 150 16.83 -38.99 -43.40
N GLY A 151 15.70 -39.54 -42.92
CA GLY A 151 15.34 -40.98 -42.95
C GLY A 151 15.47 -41.51 -41.51
N ASP A 152 14.62 -42.32 -40.90
CA ASP A 152 13.46 -43.12 -41.28
C ASP A 152 12.64 -43.35 -39.98
N ALA A 153 11.31 -43.19 -40.00
CA ALA A 153 10.31 -44.27 -40.08
C ALA A 153 10.18 -45.09 -38.77
N LEU A 154 9.01 -45.44 -38.24
CA LEU A 154 7.81 -45.93 -38.89
C LEU A 154 6.64 -45.97 -37.85
N TRP A 155 5.45 -45.49 -38.25
CA TRP A 155 4.08 -45.99 -38.04
C TRP A 155 3.63 -46.64 -36.70
N GLY A 156 2.39 -46.45 -36.22
CA GLY A 156 1.21 -45.94 -36.92
C GLY A 156 -0.05 -45.85 -36.05
N HIS A 157 -1.07 -45.28 -36.68
CA HIS A 157 -2.45 -45.07 -36.24
C HIS A 157 -3.20 -46.34 -35.82
N SER A 158 -4.20 -46.21 -34.95
CA SER A 158 -5.60 -46.48 -35.32
C SER A 158 -6.59 -46.08 -34.22
N ALA A 159 -7.68 -45.44 -34.64
CA ALA A 159 -8.91 -45.25 -33.89
C ALA A 159 -9.99 -46.16 -34.50
N LEU A 160 -10.83 -46.80 -33.68
CA LEU A 160 -12.16 -47.38 -34.02
C LEU A 160 -12.84 -47.74 -32.67
N ARG A 161 -13.97 -47.15 -32.22
CA ARG A 161 -15.40 -47.23 -32.61
C ARG A 161 -16.20 -48.39 -31.96
N ASN A 162 -17.31 -47.99 -31.32
CA ASN A 162 -18.63 -48.63 -31.14
C ASN A 162 -18.91 -49.70 -30.05
N GLY A 163 -20.04 -49.50 -29.32
CA GLY A 163 -20.92 -50.59 -28.84
C GLY A 163 -21.72 -50.37 -27.53
N LEU A 164 -22.95 -49.85 -27.61
CA LEU A 164 -24.05 -49.92 -26.59
C LEU A 164 -24.66 -51.37 -26.53
N PRO A 165 -25.62 -51.81 -25.65
CA PRO A 165 -26.89 -51.11 -25.28
C PRO A 165 -27.64 -51.42 -23.93
N LYS A 166 -28.66 -50.56 -23.64
CA LYS A 166 -29.99 -50.77 -22.96
C LYS A 166 -30.03 -50.98 -21.41
N THR A 167 -31.01 -50.51 -20.61
CA THR A 167 -32.50 -50.40 -20.70
C THR A 167 -33.07 -49.28 -19.77
N GLU A 168 -34.00 -48.43 -20.25
CA GLU A 168 -35.46 -48.28 -19.89
C GLU A 168 -35.80 -47.39 -18.66
N ASN A 169 -36.37 -46.18 -18.86
CA ASN A 169 -37.80 -45.74 -18.77
C ASN A 169 -38.14 -45.23 -17.33
N GLU A 170 -38.84 -44.11 -17.06
CA GLU A 170 -40.08 -43.56 -17.63
C GLU A 170 -40.18 -42.02 -17.52
N GLU A 171 -41.00 -41.43 -18.41
CA GLU A 171 -41.45 -40.04 -18.51
C GLU A 171 -42.67 -39.75 -17.58
N ILE A 172 -42.86 -38.49 -17.16
CA ILE A 172 -44.18 -37.86 -17.09
C ILE A 172 -44.11 -36.40 -17.59
N THR A 173 -44.94 -36.10 -18.58
CA THR A 173 -45.18 -34.82 -19.29
C THR A 173 -46.43 -34.11 -18.74
N GLN A 174 -46.53 -32.78 -18.87
CA GLN A 174 -47.71 -31.98 -19.32
C GLN A 174 -47.44 -30.47 -19.10
N GLN A 175 -47.14 -29.67 -20.15
CA GLN A 175 -48.04 -28.89 -21.03
C GLN A 175 -48.83 -27.77 -20.30
N ASN A 176 -48.45 -26.49 -20.42
CA ASN A 176 -48.65 -25.49 -21.50
C ASN A 176 -50.06 -24.83 -21.50
N THR A 177 -50.14 -23.53 -21.24
CA THR A 177 -51.25 -22.67 -21.69
C THR A 177 -50.74 -21.26 -21.95
N GLN A 178 -50.73 -20.88 -23.22
CA GLN A 178 -50.54 -19.52 -23.71
C GLN A 178 -51.86 -18.75 -23.65
N VAL A 179 -51.82 -17.50 -23.16
CA VAL A 179 -52.74 -16.44 -23.60
C VAL A 179 -51.93 -15.13 -23.69
N SER A 180 -52.00 -14.49 -24.85
CA SER A 180 -51.65 -13.09 -25.16
C SER A 180 -52.60 -12.66 -26.29
N PRO A 181 -52.76 -11.38 -26.68
CA PRO A 181 -52.06 -10.16 -26.26
C PRO A 181 -52.99 -8.94 -26.04
N SER A 182 -52.43 -7.85 -25.49
CA SER A 182 -52.82 -6.49 -25.87
C SER A 182 -51.57 -5.61 -25.86
N ASP A 183 -51.20 -5.14 -27.06
CA ASP A 183 -50.14 -4.20 -27.36
C ASP A 183 -50.40 -2.82 -26.71
N GLU A 184 -49.35 -2.16 -26.21
CA GLU A 184 -48.69 -1.07 -26.96
C GLU A 184 -47.65 -0.26 -26.15
N HIS A 185 -46.56 0.09 -26.86
CA HIS A 185 -45.65 1.23 -26.68
C HIS A 185 -44.60 1.24 -25.54
N GLY A 186 -43.31 1.20 -25.94
CA GLY A 186 -42.24 1.94 -25.25
C GLY A 186 -40.88 1.25 -25.15
N LYS A 187 -40.04 1.37 -26.19
CA LYS A 187 -38.58 1.16 -26.11
C LYS A 187 -37.99 1.95 -24.93
N CYS A 188 -37.21 1.29 -24.07
CA CYS A 188 -35.97 1.86 -23.54
C CYS A 188 -34.99 0.74 -23.19
N LYS A 189 -33.92 0.68 -23.99
CA LYS A 189 -32.69 -0.03 -23.70
C LYS A 189 -32.05 0.59 -22.46
N GLY A 190 -31.57 -0.26 -21.55
CA GLY A 190 -30.76 0.16 -20.42
C GLY A 190 -30.17 -1.06 -19.74
N ASN A 191 -29.25 -1.76 -20.40
CA ASN A 191 -28.33 -2.61 -19.67
C ASN A 191 -27.47 -1.68 -18.81
N ALA A 192 -27.87 -1.48 -17.56
CA ALA A 192 -27.00 -0.95 -16.53
C ALA A 192 -25.91 -1.99 -16.30
N VAL A 193 -24.86 -1.91 -17.10
CA VAL A 193 -23.61 -2.60 -16.83
C VAL A 193 -23.01 -1.85 -15.65
N GLU A 194 -23.19 -2.38 -14.43
CA GLU A 194 -22.44 -1.95 -13.25
C GLU A 194 -20.95 -2.05 -13.58
N TYR A 195 -20.33 -0.90 -13.83
CA TYR A 195 -18.90 -0.77 -14.02
C TYR A 195 -18.26 -0.86 -12.63
N TYR A 196 -18.07 -2.08 -12.11
CA TYR A 196 -17.18 -2.26 -10.98
C TYR A 196 -15.77 -1.90 -11.44
N ASP A 197 -15.30 -0.71 -11.05
CA ASP A 197 -13.94 -0.27 -11.31
C ASP A 197 -12.97 -1.28 -10.71
N LYS A 198 -12.17 -1.91 -11.59
CA LYS A 198 -11.15 -2.86 -11.16
C LYS A 198 -10.11 -2.13 -10.31
N PRO A 199 -9.63 -2.74 -9.21
CA PRO A 199 -8.66 -2.10 -8.34
C PRO A 199 -7.37 -1.82 -9.11
N LEU A 200 -6.87 -0.58 -9.07
CA LEU A 200 -5.63 -0.17 -9.73
C LEU A 200 -4.41 -0.78 -9.06
N LEU A 201 -4.45 -0.99 -7.73
CA LEU A 201 -3.38 -1.58 -6.94
C LEU A 201 -3.88 -2.76 -6.12
N ILE A 202 -3.07 -3.82 -6.11
CA ILE A 202 -3.30 -5.02 -5.32
C ILE A 202 -2.13 -5.17 -4.35
N LEU A 203 -2.39 -5.10 -3.05
CA LEU A 203 -1.41 -5.39 -2.00
C LEU A 203 -1.46 -6.87 -1.59
N ARG A 204 -0.31 -7.53 -1.48
CA ARG A 204 -0.20 -8.87 -0.90
C ARG A 204 0.35 -8.74 0.51
N LEU A 205 -0.50 -9.02 1.50
CA LEU A 205 -0.23 -8.74 2.90
C LEU A 205 -0.16 -10.04 3.71
N GLY A 206 0.82 -10.10 4.62
CA GLY A 206 0.86 -11.06 5.71
C GLY A 206 0.64 -10.36 7.05
N LEU A 207 0.85 -11.12 8.13
CA LEU A 207 0.98 -10.61 9.49
C LEU A 207 2.41 -10.82 9.97
N THR A 208 2.87 -9.88 10.79
CA THR A 208 4.15 -9.91 11.50
C THR A 208 3.96 -9.20 12.84
N SER A 209 5.01 -9.03 13.62
CA SER A 209 4.96 -8.31 14.89
C SER A 209 6.19 -7.44 15.16
N TYR A 210 6.08 -6.55 16.14
CA TYR A 210 7.19 -5.73 16.62
C TYR A 210 8.37 -6.58 17.13
N LYS A 211 8.08 -7.68 17.84
CA LYS A 211 9.08 -8.67 18.27
C LYS A 211 9.88 -9.22 17.08
N GLU A 212 9.19 -9.64 16.02
CA GLU A 212 9.85 -10.17 14.83
C GLU A 212 10.66 -9.10 14.10
N TYR A 213 10.19 -7.86 14.06
CA TYR A 213 10.94 -6.73 13.51
C TYR A 213 12.29 -6.55 14.23
N LEU A 214 12.27 -6.52 15.56
CA LEU A 214 13.50 -6.40 16.35
C LEU A 214 14.47 -7.55 16.12
N GLY A 215 13.96 -8.78 16.04
CA GLY A 215 14.77 -9.98 15.83
C GLY A 215 15.22 -10.20 14.38
N THR A 216 14.72 -9.44 13.41
CA THR A 216 15.07 -9.62 11.98
C THR A 216 15.58 -8.33 11.34
N ASN A 217 14.69 -7.42 10.92
CA ASN A 217 15.04 -6.15 10.26
C ASN A 217 16.01 -5.29 11.08
N TRP A 218 15.79 -5.21 12.40
CA TRP A 218 16.63 -4.40 13.32
C TRP A 218 17.78 -5.21 13.93
N SER A 219 17.91 -6.49 13.58
CA SER A 219 18.98 -7.34 14.09
C SER A 219 20.30 -7.02 13.40
N CYS A 220 21.41 -7.19 14.13
CA CYS A 220 22.75 -7.18 13.52
C CYS A 220 22.92 -8.28 12.46
N GLN A 221 22.09 -9.32 12.48
CA GLN A 221 22.07 -10.40 11.48
C GLN A 221 21.24 -10.09 10.23
N ALA A 222 20.66 -8.89 10.10
CA ALA A 222 19.78 -8.57 8.98
C ALA A 222 20.42 -8.82 7.59
N ALA A 223 21.71 -8.52 7.43
CA ALA A 223 22.43 -8.78 6.17
C ALA A 223 22.55 -10.28 5.86
N GLU A 224 22.86 -11.09 6.87
CA GLU A 224 22.93 -12.56 6.76
C GLU A 224 21.55 -13.15 6.44
N LEU A 225 20.51 -12.69 7.13
CA LEU A 225 19.12 -13.12 6.86
C LEU A 225 18.70 -12.82 5.42
N ARG A 226 19.15 -11.69 4.84
CA ARG A 226 18.90 -11.39 3.43
C ARG A 226 19.63 -12.36 2.49
N GLN A 227 20.89 -12.66 2.78
CA GLN A 227 21.66 -13.63 1.99
C GLN A 227 21.05 -15.03 2.04
N ARG A 228 20.63 -15.46 3.24
CA ARG A 228 19.93 -16.73 3.45
C ARG A 228 18.59 -16.76 2.72
N GLY A 229 17.78 -15.70 2.86
CA GLY A 229 16.51 -15.55 2.14
C GLY A 229 16.68 -15.71 0.63
N GLN A 230 17.70 -15.05 0.06
CA GLN A 230 18.02 -15.17 -1.35
C GLN A 230 18.44 -16.59 -1.76
N THR A 231 19.19 -17.28 -0.91
CA THR A 231 19.73 -18.62 -1.20
C THR A 231 18.65 -19.69 -1.11
N GLU A 232 17.93 -19.70 0.01
CA GLU A 232 16.95 -20.72 0.41
C GLU A 232 15.59 -20.51 -0.28
N TYR A 233 15.15 -19.26 -0.46
CA TYR A 233 13.79 -18.93 -0.92
C TYR A 233 13.74 -18.12 -2.22
N LYS A 234 14.91 -17.76 -2.80
CA LYS A 234 15.02 -16.85 -3.96
C LYS A 234 14.40 -15.48 -3.73
N ASP A 235 14.27 -15.07 -2.46
CA ASP A 235 13.73 -13.78 -2.06
C ASP A 235 14.54 -13.26 -0.84
N PRO A 236 15.29 -12.16 -1.00
CA PRO A 236 16.11 -11.62 0.09
C PRO A 236 15.29 -11.08 1.26
N LEU A 237 13.97 -10.92 1.11
CA LEU A 237 13.08 -10.44 2.17
C LEU A 237 12.32 -11.58 2.85
N ALA A 238 12.47 -12.82 2.39
CA ALA A 238 11.71 -13.98 2.86
C ALA A 238 11.81 -14.19 4.38
N LEU A 239 13.00 -14.00 4.95
CA LEU A 239 13.29 -14.20 6.38
C LEU A 239 13.13 -12.92 7.22
N LEU A 240 12.67 -11.81 6.62
CA LEU A 240 12.49 -10.54 7.31
C LEU A 240 11.02 -10.25 7.63
N ALA A 241 10.79 -9.60 8.76
CA ALA A 241 9.47 -9.22 9.25
C ALA A 241 8.75 -8.26 8.29
N GLN A 242 9.47 -7.26 7.76
CA GLN A 242 8.96 -6.29 6.79
C GLN A 242 7.61 -5.66 7.19
N PRO A 243 7.47 -5.10 8.41
CA PRO A 243 6.25 -4.43 8.82
C PRO A 243 6.00 -3.20 7.92
N LEU A 244 4.79 -3.08 7.40
CA LEU A 244 4.37 -1.97 6.56
C LEU A 244 4.15 -0.73 7.42
N GLY A 245 4.90 0.34 7.15
CA GLY A 245 4.65 1.68 7.69
C GLY A 245 3.69 2.49 6.82
N VAL A 246 3.26 3.63 7.34
CA VAL A 246 2.60 4.70 6.60
C VAL A 246 3.25 6.05 6.93
N GLY A 247 3.25 6.97 5.98
CA GLY A 247 3.67 8.36 6.20
C GLY A 247 2.88 9.32 5.31
N ALA A 248 2.79 10.59 5.71
CA ALA A 248 2.09 11.62 4.95
C ALA A 248 2.94 12.87 4.66
N ILE A 249 2.93 13.27 3.39
CA ILE A 249 3.20 14.63 2.96
C ILE A 249 1.95 15.46 3.25
N LEU A 250 1.91 16.03 4.46
CA LEU A 250 0.85 16.93 4.91
C LEU A 250 1.07 18.33 4.34
N CYS A 251 0.12 18.84 3.55
CA CYS A 251 0.18 20.16 2.93
C CYS A 251 -0.92 21.09 3.45
N THR A 252 -0.51 22.20 4.04
CA THR A 252 -1.40 23.25 4.58
C THR A 252 -2.09 24.07 3.48
N SER A 253 -3.02 24.94 3.88
CA SER A 253 -3.76 25.82 2.97
C SER A 253 -2.92 26.97 2.41
N ASP A 254 -1.83 27.33 3.09
CA ASP A 254 -0.81 28.31 2.67
C ASP A 254 0.43 27.67 1.99
N ASP A 255 0.21 26.51 1.35
CA ASP A 255 1.20 25.79 0.53
C ASP A 255 2.51 25.42 1.26
N GLN A 256 2.44 25.11 2.55
CA GLN A 256 3.56 24.56 3.32
C GLN A 256 3.44 23.04 3.47
N VAL A 257 4.58 22.35 3.37
CA VAL A 257 4.74 20.93 3.70
C VAL A 257 5.23 20.82 5.14
N VAL A 258 4.52 20.03 5.93
CA VAL A 258 4.83 19.82 7.35
C VAL A 258 5.85 18.70 7.51
N PHE A 259 6.91 18.99 8.26
CA PHE A 259 7.90 18.05 8.76
C PHE A 259 7.94 18.12 10.29
N ILE A 260 8.47 17.08 10.90
CA ILE A 260 8.67 16.99 12.35
C ILE A 260 10.13 16.69 12.65
N ARG A 261 10.65 17.23 13.75
CA ARG A 261 11.96 16.89 14.28
C ARG A 261 11.81 15.75 15.27
N ARG A 262 12.34 14.56 14.94
CA ARG A 262 12.29 13.41 15.84
C ARG A 262 13.06 13.70 17.13
N SER A 263 12.51 13.30 18.27
CA SER A 263 13.20 13.38 19.55
C SER A 263 14.53 12.61 19.52
N GLN A 264 15.54 13.04 20.27
CA GLN A 264 16.79 12.28 20.40
C GLN A 264 16.61 10.97 21.19
N LYS A 265 15.46 10.79 21.85
CA LYS A 265 15.18 9.65 22.72
C LYS A 265 14.53 8.46 21.99
N VAL A 266 14.12 8.63 20.74
CA VAL A 266 13.53 7.55 19.94
C VAL A 266 14.60 6.56 19.48
N ALA A 267 14.21 5.30 19.29
CA ALA A 267 15.13 4.23 18.93
C ALA A 267 15.65 4.32 17.47
N GLU A 268 14.83 4.82 16.54
CA GLU A 268 15.18 4.95 15.11
C GLU A 268 15.29 6.43 14.72
N ALA A 269 16.40 6.81 14.09
CA ALA A 269 16.59 8.12 13.46
C ALA A 269 16.39 9.35 14.39
N GLY A 270 16.81 9.27 15.65
CA GLY A 270 16.70 10.37 16.61
C GLY A 270 17.36 11.67 16.12
N GLY A 271 16.67 12.81 16.29
CA GLY A 271 17.13 14.13 15.86
C GLY A 271 16.98 14.45 14.38
N LEU A 272 16.63 13.46 13.54
CA LEU A 272 16.39 13.68 12.11
C LEU A 272 15.00 14.28 11.86
N LEU A 273 14.84 14.92 10.70
CA LEU A 273 13.54 15.32 10.19
C LEU A 273 12.80 14.10 9.65
N ASP A 274 11.52 14.03 9.96
CA ASP A 274 10.58 13.07 9.44
C ASP A 274 9.33 13.76 8.91
N ILE A 275 8.44 12.96 8.32
CA ILE A 275 7.06 13.31 8.05
C ILE A 275 6.15 12.64 9.09
N PRO A 276 4.95 13.18 9.35
CA PRO A 276 3.98 12.51 10.21
C PRO A 276 3.66 11.10 9.68
N GLY A 277 3.66 10.11 10.57
CA GLY A 277 3.51 8.71 10.16
C GLY A 277 3.63 7.71 11.29
N GLY A 278 3.53 6.43 10.94
CA GLY A 278 3.48 5.35 11.93
C GLY A 278 3.29 3.98 11.29
N HIS A 279 2.60 3.09 11.99
CA HIS A 279 2.34 1.73 11.51
C HIS A 279 0.87 1.34 11.68
N PRO A 280 0.14 1.04 10.59
CA PRO A 280 -1.21 0.52 10.67
C PRO A 280 -1.25 -0.79 11.46
N GLU A 281 -2.28 -0.94 12.29
CA GLU A 281 -2.37 -2.03 13.25
C GLU A 281 -3.53 -2.97 12.90
N PRO A 282 -3.28 -4.28 12.73
CA PRO A 282 -4.34 -5.28 12.59
C PRO A 282 -5.38 -5.22 13.71
N LYS A 283 -4.99 -4.78 14.90
CA LYS A 283 -5.89 -4.59 16.04
C LYS A 283 -6.97 -3.55 15.76
N ALA A 284 -6.60 -2.42 15.14
CA ALA A 284 -7.55 -1.35 14.81
C ALA A 284 -8.64 -1.82 13.83
N VAL A 285 -8.30 -2.76 12.93
CA VAL A 285 -9.29 -3.42 12.07
C VAL A 285 -10.34 -4.17 12.90
N CYS A 286 -9.94 -4.91 13.92
CA CYS A 286 -10.87 -5.60 14.81
C CYS A 286 -11.69 -4.62 15.65
N GLU A 287 -11.05 -3.62 16.25
CA GLU A 287 -11.69 -2.64 17.13
C GLU A 287 -12.70 -1.76 16.38
N SER A 288 -12.45 -1.45 15.10
CA SER A 288 -13.38 -0.67 14.26
C SER A 288 -14.77 -1.30 14.10
N LEU A 289 -14.89 -2.61 14.38
CA LEU A 289 -16.13 -3.36 14.32
C LEU A 289 -16.70 -3.68 15.72
N GLY A 290 -16.13 -3.09 16.77
CA GLY A 290 -16.55 -3.28 18.16
C GLY A 290 -16.02 -4.56 18.82
N GLU A 291 -15.02 -5.22 18.24
CA GLU A 291 -14.37 -6.40 18.83
C GLU A 291 -13.20 -5.98 19.73
N THR A 292 -13.24 -6.39 21.00
CA THR A 292 -12.09 -6.24 21.90
C THR A 292 -11.18 -7.45 21.76
N VAL A 293 -9.98 -7.25 21.20
CA VAL A 293 -8.97 -8.31 21.01
C VAL A 293 -7.62 -7.88 21.57
N SER A 294 -6.88 -8.83 22.17
CA SER A 294 -5.46 -8.61 22.50
C SER A 294 -4.58 -8.86 21.27
N GLU A 295 -3.34 -8.36 21.30
CA GLU A 295 -2.37 -8.49 20.19
C GLU A 295 -2.13 -9.96 19.82
N GLU A 296 -2.08 -10.85 20.81
CA GLU A 296 -1.82 -12.28 20.65
C GLU A 296 -3.01 -13.05 20.06
N GLN A 297 -4.21 -12.48 20.14
CA GLN A 297 -5.44 -13.09 19.62
C GLN A 297 -5.69 -12.75 18.15
N ILE A 298 -4.92 -11.84 17.57
CA ILE A 298 -5.09 -11.42 16.18
C ILE A 298 -4.64 -12.56 15.26
N THR A 299 -5.59 -13.04 14.45
CA THR A 299 -5.37 -14.15 13.51
C THR A 299 -5.53 -13.70 12.06
N MET A 300 -4.97 -14.48 11.15
CA MET A 300 -5.10 -14.22 9.70
C MET A 300 -6.55 -14.33 9.25
N GLU A 301 -7.30 -15.27 9.81
CA GLU A 301 -8.70 -15.52 9.49
C GLU A 301 -9.56 -14.30 9.84
N MET A 302 -9.25 -13.60 10.95
CA MET A 302 -9.93 -12.35 11.30
C MET A 302 -9.71 -11.29 10.21
N MET A 303 -8.50 -11.16 9.69
CA MET A 303 -8.18 -10.19 8.64
C MET A 303 -8.81 -10.58 7.30
N GLN A 304 -8.78 -11.87 6.94
CA GLN A 304 -9.32 -12.40 5.69
C GLN A 304 -10.83 -12.21 5.54
N ARG A 305 -11.57 -12.25 6.66
CA ARG A 305 -13.02 -11.97 6.66
C ARG A 305 -13.34 -10.50 6.39
N ARG A 306 -12.35 -9.60 6.43
CA ARG A 306 -12.52 -8.14 6.47
C ARG A 306 -11.56 -7.41 5.52
N PRO A 307 -11.47 -7.80 4.23
CA PRO A 307 -10.47 -7.25 3.32
C PRO A 307 -10.62 -5.73 3.13
N SER A 308 -11.85 -5.20 3.05
CA SER A 308 -12.07 -3.76 2.91
C SER A 308 -11.64 -2.97 4.14
N ALA A 309 -11.83 -3.51 5.35
CA ALA A 309 -11.41 -2.86 6.59
C ALA A 309 -9.87 -2.83 6.73
N VAL A 310 -9.17 -3.84 6.21
CA VAL A 310 -7.69 -3.82 6.12
C VAL A 310 -7.22 -2.69 5.21
N VAL A 311 -7.87 -2.47 4.06
CA VAL A 311 -7.55 -1.33 3.18
C VAL A 311 -7.85 -0.01 3.88
N ALA A 312 -9.03 0.09 4.50
CA ALA A 312 -9.47 1.29 5.18
C ALA A 312 -8.51 1.67 6.31
N GLU A 313 -8.03 0.70 7.09
CA GLU A 313 -7.02 0.93 8.14
C GLU A 313 -5.73 1.56 7.59
N LEU A 314 -5.24 1.17 6.42
CA LEU A 314 -4.04 1.80 5.83
C LEU A 314 -4.24 3.30 5.54
N PHE A 315 -5.46 3.71 5.19
CA PHE A 315 -5.80 5.11 4.91
C PHE A 315 -6.17 5.85 6.20
N PHE A 316 -6.91 5.23 7.11
CA PHE A 316 -7.30 5.86 8.36
C PHE A 316 -6.12 6.01 9.32
N SER A 317 -5.18 5.05 9.33
CA SER A 317 -4.02 5.12 10.20
C SER A 317 -3.19 6.37 9.90
N VAL A 318 -2.97 6.73 8.63
CA VAL A 318 -2.16 7.93 8.32
C VAL A 318 -2.80 9.23 8.81
N SER A 319 -4.14 9.36 8.72
CA SER A 319 -4.86 10.50 9.29
C SER A 319 -4.85 10.48 10.82
N ALA A 320 -4.94 9.29 11.43
CA ALA A 320 -4.82 9.14 12.88
C ALA A 320 -3.43 9.54 13.38
N GLU A 321 -2.35 9.15 12.69
CA GLU A 321 -0.98 9.55 13.07
C GLU A 321 -0.79 11.07 12.95
N ILE A 322 -1.33 11.72 11.90
CA ILE A 322 -1.31 13.19 11.81
C ILE A 322 -2.02 13.83 13.02
N ARG A 323 -3.18 13.30 13.43
CA ARG A 323 -3.90 13.78 14.60
C ARG A 323 -3.10 13.55 15.88
N ASP A 324 -2.54 12.36 16.04
CA ASP A 324 -1.94 11.95 17.30
C ASP A 324 -0.58 12.62 17.52
N GLU A 325 0.22 12.80 16.46
CA GLU A 325 1.55 13.39 16.51
C GLU A 325 1.55 14.92 16.30
N VAL A 326 0.77 15.42 15.33
CA VAL A 326 0.74 16.86 14.97
C VAL A 326 -0.43 17.61 15.61
N ASN A 327 -1.33 16.90 16.28
CA ASN A 327 -2.55 17.46 16.89
C ASN A 327 -3.50 18.16 15.91
N VAL A 328 -3.44 17.79 14.62
CA VAL A 328 -4.34 18.33 13.59
C VAL A 328 -5.62 17.49 13.54
N PRO A 329 -6.82 18.07 13.75
CA PRO A 329 -8.07 17.32 13.72
C PRO A 329 -8.33 16.64 12.36
N VAL A 330 -8.82 15.41 12.39
CA VAL A 330 -9.13 14.67 11.14
C VAL A 330 -10.17 15.41 10.28
N SER A 331 -11.08 16.18 10.89
CA SER A 331 -12.12 16.93 10.17
C SER A 331 -11.60 18.05 9.27
N VAL A 332 -10.35 18.48 9.43
CA VAL A 332 -9.71 19.49 8.57
C VAL A 332 -8.73 18.88 7.54
N LEU A 333 -8.58 17.54 7.57
CA LEU A 333 -7.76 16.80 6.62
C LEU A 333 -8.61 16.41 5.39
N GLY A 334 -8.04 16.54 4.21
CA GLY A 334 -8.58 15.95 3.00
C GLY A 334 -8.32 14.43 2.98
N ALA A 335 -9.06 13.72 2.13
CA ALA A 335 -8.88 12.28 1.96
C ALA A 335 -7.42 11.97 1.55
N PRO A 336 -6.74 11.01 2.22
CA PRO A 336 -5.38 10.63 1.86
C PRO A 336 -5.29 10.10 0.44
N VAL A 337 -4.22 10.48 -0.26
CA VAL A 337 -3.90 10.02 -1.61
C VAL A 337 -2.61 9.24 -1.56
N LEU A 338 -2.64 7.93 -1.82
CA LEU A 338 -1.43 7.13 -1.87
C LEU A 338 -0.56 7.62 -3.04
N LEU A 339 0.70 7.96 -2.75
CA LEU A 339 1.71 8.37 -3.73
C LEU A 339 2.54 7.17 -4.19
N GLY A 340 2.87 6.29 -3.25
CA GLY A 340 3.54 5.03 -3.55
C GLY A 340 4.13 4.35 -2.31
N VAL A 341 5.15 3.52 -2.52
CA VAL A 341 5.81 2.74 -1.45
C VAL A 341 7.31 2.96 -1.53
N ALA A 342 7.90 3.42 -0.43
CA ALA A 342 9.33 3.61 -0.24
C ALA A 342 9.93 2.48 0.61
N LEU A 343 11.17 2.08 0.31
CA LEU A 343 11.89 1.07 1.09
C LEU A 343 13.06 1.69 1.86
N ASN A 344 13.06 1.49 3.18
CA ASN A 344 14.14 1.96 4.05
C ASN A 344 15.28 0.93 4.11
N HIS A 345 16.37 1.19 3.39
CA HIS A 345 17.53 0.29 3.38
C HIS A 345 18.38 0.32 4.65
N THR A 346 18.29 1.35 5.50
CA THR A 346 18.92 1.33 6.82
C THR A 346 18.22 0.36 7.77
N SER A 347 16.96 0.02 7.47
CA SER A 347 16.12 -0.96 8.20
C SER A 347 15.84 -2.20 7.33
N ALA A 348 16.88 -2.68 6.64
CA ALA A 348 16.85 -3.90 5.82
C ALA A 348 15.73 -3.95 4.76
N GLY A 349 15.37 -2.79 4.19
CA GLY A 349 14.36 -2.65 3.15
C GLY A 349 12.91 -2.52 3.67
N ARG A 350 12.71 -2.21 4.97
CA ARG A 350 11.36 -2.04 5.55
C ARG A 350 10.49 -1.10 4.70
N PRO A 351 9.30 -1.53 4.26
CA PRO A 351 8.44 -0.73 3.40
C PRO A 351 7.59 0.28 4.18
N SER A 352 7.29 1.39 3.52
CA SER A 352 6.34 2.40 4.00
C SER A 352 5.48 2.89 2.83
N ALA A 353 4.16 2.91 3.03
CA ALA A 353 3.22 3.49 2.08
C ALA A 353 3.12 5.00 2.35
N GLU A 354 3.50 5.81 1.37
CA GLU A 354 3.56 7.26 1.52
C GLU A 354 2.37 7.93 0.85
N PHE A 355 1.70 8.81 1.60
CA PHE A 355 0.49 9.49 1.21
C PHE A 355 0.72 10.99 1.04
N PHE A 356 -0.16 11.63 0.30
CA PHE A 356 -0.38 13.07 0.33
C PHE A 356 -1.69 13.34 1.05
N VAL A 357 -1.68 14.33 1.94
CA VAL A 357 -2.87 14.76 2.70
C VAL A 357 -2.93 16.28 2.66
N SER A 358 -4.03 16.85 2.17
CA SER A 358 -4.26 18.29 2.28
C SER A 358 -4.84 18.65 3.65
N CYS A 359 -4.53 19.84 4.15
CA CYS A 359 -5.10 20.40 5.37
C CYS A 359 -5.69 21.78 5.06
N SER A 360 -6.88 22.07 5.59
CA SER A 360 -7.51 23.39 5.42
C SER A 360 -6.89 24.47 6.32
N LEU A 361 -6.11 24.07 7.33
CA LEU A 361 -5.41 25.00 8.22
C LEU A 361 -4.12 25.54 7.58
N THR A 362 -3.75 26.75 7.99
CA THR A 362 -2.46 27.37 7.69
C THR A 362 -1.33 26.74 8.50
N SER A 363 -0.09 26.93 8.06
CA SER A 363 1.12 26.51 8.79
C SER A 363 1.17 27.05 10.23
N LYS A 364 0.75 28.30 10.42
CA LYS A 364 0.66 28.92 11.75
C LYS A 364 -0.34 28.20 12.66
N GLU A 365 -1.54 27.92 12.17
CA GLU A 365 -2.56 27.22 12.94
C GLU A 365 -2.13 25.78 13.27
N VAL A 366 -1.48 25.09 12.32
CA VAL A 366 -0.89 23.76 12.56
C VAL A 366 0.20 23.82 13.63
N GLN A 367 1.07 24.83 13.60
CA GLN A 367 2.10 25.02 14.61
C GLN A 367 1.50 25.27 16.01
N GLU A 368 0.46 26.11 16.09
CA GLU A 368 -0.25 26.36 17.35
C GLU A 368 -0.91 25.10 17.91
N LEU A 369 -1.49 24.25 17.05
CA LEU A 369 -2.04 22.96 17.46
C LEU A 369 -0.96 21.99 17.94
N TYR A 370 0.14 21.89 17.20
CA TYR A 370 1.29 21.05 17.59
C TYR A 370 1.76 21.38 19.01
N TRP A 371 1.95 22.68 19.31
CA TRP A 371 2.42 23.11 20.64
C TRP A 371 1.39 23.01 21.77
N LYS A 372 0.10 22.90 21.44
CA LYS A 372 -0.92 22.49 22.43
C LYS A 372 -0.76 21.02 22.84
N GLY A 373 0.01 20.24 22.06
CA GLY A 373 0.30 18.83 22.27
C GLY A 373 -0.74 17.91 21.64
N GLY A 374 -0.28 16.82 21.04
CA GLY A 374 -1.10 15.67 20.65
C GLY A 374 -0.99 14.50 21.63
N ALA A 375 -1.65 13.39 21.32
CA ALA A 375 -1.50 12.15 22.08
C ALA A 375 -0.02 11.68 22.13
N GLU A 376 0.74 12.01 21.09
CA GLU A 376 2.12 11.60 20.87
C GLU A 376 3.13 12.76 20.85
N ALA A 377 2.82 13.84 21.58
CA ALA A 377 3.64 15.06 21.64
C ALA A 377 5.09 14.87 22.12
N ASN A 378 5.48 13.67 22.57
CA ASN A 378 6.82 13.36 23.07
C ASN A 378 7.73 12.67 22.03
N GLU A 379 7.18 12.21 20.90
CA GLU A 379 7.94 11.49 19.86
C GLU A 379 8.72 12.45 18.96
N SER A 380 8.18 13.64 18.74
CA SER A 380 8.84 14.77 18.08
C SER A 380 9.13 15.91 19.06
N THR A 381 10.13 16.73 18.74
CA THR A 381 10.54 17.88 19.56
C THR A 381 10.30 19.22 18.87
N ASP A 382 9.94 19.22 17.58
CA ASP A 382 9.69 20.43 16.82
C ASP A 382 8.86 20.14 15.56
N VAL A 383 8.23 21.17 15.00
CA VAL A 383 7.50 21.14 13.72
C VAL A 383 8.13 22.16 12.77
N VAL A 384 8.47 21.70 11.56
CA VAL A 384 9.20 22.47 10.54
C VAL A 384 8.37 22.55 9.28
N PHE A 385 8.33 23.72 8.65
CA PHE A 385 7.57 23.96 7.44
C PHE A 385 8.52 24.29 6.28
N LEU A 386 8.32 23.64 5.14
CA LEU A 386 8.94 24.02 3.88
C LEU A 386 7.86 24.45 2.91
N SER A 387 8.10 25.51 2.14
CA SER A 387 7.18 25.83 1.05
C SER A 387 7.11 24.66 0.07
N ARG A 388 5.98 24.54 -0.62
CA ARG A 388 5.82 23.54 -1.69
C ARG A 388 6.94 23.62 -2.74
N ALA A 389 7.42 24.83 -3.06
CA ALA A 389 8.52 25.01 -4.01
C ALA A 389 9.83 24.42 -3.49
N GLU A 390 10.18 24.68 -2.22
CA GLU A 390 11.38 24.12 -1.58
C GLU A 390 11.29 22.59 -1.49
N ALA A 391 10.15 22.05 -1.05
CA ALA A 391 9.94 20.60 -0.98
C ALA A 391 10.07 19.91 -2.36
N LEU A 392 9.61 20.57 -3.42
CA LEU A 392 9.73 20.06 -4.80
C LEU A 392 11.16 20.13 -5.36
N GLN A 393 12.02 20.98 -4.80
CA GLN A 393 13.43 21.15 -5.21
C GLN A 393 14.41 20.45 -4.27
N LEU A 394 13.93 19.92 -3.15
CA LEU A 394 14.75 19.30 -2.13
C LEU A 394 15.48 18.07 -2.69
N SER A 395 16.80 18.06 -2.60
CA SER A 395 17.63 17.01 -3.22
C SER A 395 18.90 16.78 -2.41
N SER A 396 19.74 15.82 -2.82
CA SER A 396 20.98 15.49 -2.10
C SER A 396 21.99 16.62 -1.99
N SER A 397 21.86 17.68 -2.79
CA SER A 397 22.68 18.89 -2.66
C SER A 397 22.16 19.88 -1.62
N SER A 398 20.91 19.74 -1.16
CA SER A 398 20.33 20.58 -0.12
C SER A 398 20.89 20.19 1.25
N PRO A 399 21.37 21.13 2.09
CA PRO A 399 21.87 20.80 3.43
C PRO A 399 20.85 19.98 4.27
N LEU A 400 19.59 20.39 4.20
CA LEU A 400 18.47 19.74 4.89
C LEU A 400 18.25 18.27 4.49
N TRP A 401 18.70 17.85 3.31
CA TRP A 401 18.56 16.46 2.87
C TRP A 401 19.34 15.48 3.75
N SER A 402 20.49 15.91 4.26
CA SER A 402 21.28 15.10 5.20
C SER A 402 20.58 14.92 6.54
N GLU A 403 19.68 15.84 6.90
CA GLU A 403 18.90 15.79 8.14
C GLU A 403 17.62 14.97 8.02
N LEU A 404 17.17 14.60 6.81
CA LEU A 404 15.99 13.76 6.65
C LEU A 404 16.29 12.28 6.95
N CYS A 405 15.37 11.63 7.67
CA CYS A 405 15.36 10.19 7.81
C CYS A 405 15.03 9.51 6.46
N PRO A 406 15.31 8.20 6.30
CA PRO A 406 15.04 7.50 5.04
C PRO A 406 13.58 7.47 4.60
N SER A 407 12.60 7.36 5.53
CA SER A 407 11.17 7.39 5.19
C SER A 407 10.76 8.74 4.61
N ALA A 408 11.12 9.84 5.26
CA ALA A 408 10.82 11.18 4.75
C ALA A 408 11.48 11.47 3.41
N LYS A 409 12.72 11.01 3.18
CA LYS A 409 13.33 11.07 1.84
C LYS A 409 12.50 10.33 0.79
N GLY A 410 12.01 9.13 1.13
CA GLY A 410 11.13 8.34 0.27
C GLY A 410 9.86 9.10 -0.11
N ALA A 411 9.18 9.66 0.88
CA ALA A 411 7.96 10.43 0.69
C ALA A 411 8.17 11.71 -0.12
N VAL A 412 9.26 12.45 0.12
CA VAL A 412 9.60 13.66 -0.65
C VAL A 412 9.83 13.32 -2.13
N LEU A 413 10.57 12.26 -2.42
CA LEU A 413 10.81 11.84 -3.82
C LEU A 413 9.51 11.38 -4.50
N LEU A 414 8.63 10.70 -3.76
CA LEU A 414 7.30 10.32 -4.22
C LEU A 414 6.44 11.54 -4.54
N TYR A 415 6.45 12.54 -3.65
CA TYR A 415 5.73 13.80 -3.83
C TYR A 415 6.22 14.59 -5.04
N GLN A 416 7.54 14.67 -5.22
CA GLN A 416 8.17 15.31 -6.39
C GLN A 416 7.76 14.63 -7.70
N THR A 417 7.71 13.29 -7.70
CA THR A 417 7.43 12.49 -8.89
C THR A 417 5.96 12.50 -9.27
N VAL A 418 5.06 12.29 -8.31
CA VAL A 418 3.61 12.20 -8.55
C VAL A 418 2.98 13.59 -8.69
N ASN A 419 3.46 14.57 -7.91
CA ASN A 419 3.00 15.95 -7.88
C ASN A 419 1.46 16.12 -7.91
N PRO A 420 0.76 15.74 -6.84
CA PRO A 420 -0.71 15.60 -6.84
C PRO A 420 -1.48 16.90 -7.12
N ARG A 421 -0.90 18.07 -6.81
CA ARG A 421 -1.54 19.40 -7.01
C ARG A 421 -1.36 19.98 -8.43
N ARG A 422 -0.64 19.33 -9.37
CA ARG A 422 -0.42 19.87 -10.73
C ARG A 422 -1.68 20.00 -11.60
N THR A 423 -2.82 19.42 -11.19
CA THR A 423 -4.01 19.31 -12.04
C THR A 423 -4.97 20.51 -12.00
N HIS A 424 -4.74 21.53 -11.17
CA HIS A 424 -5.64 22.69 -11.08
C HIS A 424 -5.32 23.86 -12.04
N ASN A 425 -4.13 23.90 -12.66
CA ASN A 425 -3.71 25.08 -13.43
C ASN A 425 -4.00 25.03 -14.94
N THR A 426 -4.47 23.90 -15.48
CA THR A 426 -4.66 23.77 -16.95
C THR A 426 -6.02 24.29 -17.43
N THR A 427 -6.97 24.56 -16.53
CA THR A 427 -8.34 24.96 -16.93
C THR A 427 -8.59 26.48 -16.87
N GLN A 428 -7.68 27.28 -16.31
CA GLN A 428 -7.86 28.74 -16.21
C GLN A 428 -7.13 29.55 -17.30
N GLN A 429 -6.38 28.92 -18.21
CA GLN A 429 -5.70 29.62 -19.32
C GLN A 429 -6.33 29.41 -20.70
N ALA A 430 -7.50 28.77 -20.79
CA ALA A 430 -8.19 28.53 -22.07
C ALA A 430 -9.30 29.57 -22.39
N HIS A 431 -9.46 30.61 -21.57
CA HIS A 431 -10.40 31.70 -21.83
C HIS A 431 -9.75 33.06 -21.62
N THR A 432 -8.91 33.45 -22.58
CA THR A 432 -8.66 34.85 -22.95
C THR A 432 -8.40 34.91 -24.43
#